data_AF-A0A919W3D5-F1
#
_entry.id   AF-A0A919W3D5-F1
#
_cell.length_a   1.000
_cell.length_b   1.000
_cell.length_c   1.000
_cell.angle_alpha   90.00
_cell.angle_beta   90.00
_cell.angle_gamma   90.00
#
_symmetry.space_group_name_H-M   'P 1'
#
loop_
_entity.id
_entity.type
_entity.pdbx_description
1 polymer ?
#
loop_
_entity_poly.entity_id
_entity_poly.type
_entity_poly.pdbx_seq_one_letter_code
_entity_poly.pdbx_strand_id
1 'polypeptide(L)'
;MTGACGEPEIPEVGIIGGWTTAGCEFSRTPESVDVGGRTWPVTPKPLEAAIGRIDEAGRTQHKSSYAGIEVDQQRVRAIVYRVPSAAFDDFIRNAAENTCIFVRDARYGMHELATWHDRLRADIPAWQARGIFISTISARHDGVGLEIGTPDVDQAREQLPRQYGRKAPLIFIEEGPVMPLAGTGIPTAPQPGG
;
A
#
# COMPACT_ATOMS: atom_id res chain seq x y z
N MET A 1 10.76 -2.65 -35.52
CA MET A 1 9.49 -3.18 -34.96
C MET A 1 9.82 -4.46 -34.21
N THR A 2 10.20 -4.35 -32.94
CA THR A 2 10.48 -5.50 -32.06
C THR A 2 9.38 -5.51 -31.01
N GLY A 3 8.47 -6.48 -31.15
CA GLY A 3 7.33 -6.67 -30.27
C GLY A 3 7.79 -6.95 -28.85
N ALA A 4 7.37 -6.09 -27.92
CA ALA A 4 7.44 -6.38 -26.50
C ALA A 4 6.50 -7.55 -26.22
N CYS A 5 7.05 -8.60 -25.61
CA CYS A 5 6.29 -9.70 -25.06
C CYS A 5 5.45 -9.14 -23.90
N GLY A 6 4.15 -8.92 -24.15
CA GLY A 6 3.16 -8.71 -23.09
C GLY A 6 2.88 -10.07 -22.44
N GLU A 7 3.16 -10.16 -21.15
CA GLU A 7 2.87 -11.31 -20.29
C GLU A 7 1.41 -11.79 -20.48
N PRO A 8 1.15 -13.10 -20.66
CA PRO A 8 -0.22 -13.59 -20.88
C PRO A 8 -1.10 -13.41 -19.65
N GLU A 9 -2.28 -12.80 -19.84
CA GLU A 9 -3.38 -12.78 -18.87
C GLU A 9 -3.91 -14.21 -18.67
N ILE A 10 -3.85 -14.72 -17.43
CA ILE A 10 -4.37 -16.04 -17.09
C ILE A 10 -5.87 -15.92 -16.81
N PRO A 11 -6.75 -16.60 -17.58
CA PRO A 11 -8.18 -16.64 -17.28
C PRO A 11 -8.43 -17.65 -16.14
N GLU A 12 -8.75 -17.11 -14.96
CA GLU A 12 -9.21 -17.68 -13.67
C GLU A 12 -9.01 -19.18 -13.35
N VAL A 13 -8.38 -19.48 -12.19
CA VAL A 13 -9.00 -20.19 -11.03
C VAL A 13 -8.30 -19.72 -9.74
N GLY A 14 -9.01 -19.08 -8.82
CA GLY A 14 -8.43 -18.59 -7.56
C GLY A 14 -8.19 -19.69 -6.51
N ILE A 15 -7.16 -19.47 -5.69
CA ILE A 15 -6.88 -19.89 -4.28
C ILE A 15 -5.35 -19.82 -4.04
N ILE A 16 -4.52 -19.93 -5.08
CA ILE A 16 -3.11 -19.48 -5.09
C ILE A 16 -2.84 -18.95 -6.50
N GLY A 17 -2.14 -17.82 -6.61
CA GLY A 17 -2.02 -17.06 -7.85
C GLY A 17 -3.10 -15.98 -7.97
N GLY A 18 -2.73 -14.88 -8.63
CA GLY A 18 -3.64 -13.77 -8.92
C GLY A 18 -4.68 -14.12 -9.98
N TRP A 19 -5.73 -13.30 -10.08
CA TRP A 19 -6.79 -13.43 -11.07
C TRP A 19 -7.33 -12.05 -11.47
N THR A 20 -8.12 -11.98 -12.53
CA THR A 20 -8.71 -10.71 -13.03
C THR A 20 -10.21 -10.84 -13.21
N THR A 21 -10.95 -9.77 -12.97
CA THR A 21 -12.39 -9.72 -13.27
C THR A 21 -12.64 -9.69 -14.79
N ALA A 22 -13.85 -10.09 -15.21
CA ALA A 22 -14.29 -10.01 -16.61
C ALA A 22 -14.19 -8.59 -17.18
N GLY A 23 -14.26 -7.57 -16.33
CA GLY A 23 -14.03 -6.19 -16.74
C GLY A 23 -12.66 -5.96 -17.37
N CYS A 24 -11.65 -6.80 -17.13
CA CYS A 24 -10.33 -6.61 -17.72
C CYS A 24 -10.21 -7.04 -19.20
N GLU A 25 -11.20 -7.74 -19.76
CA GLU A 25 -11.20 -8.16 -21.17
C GLU A 25 -11.14 -6.96 -22.15
N PHE A 26 -11.65 -5.80 -21.72
CA PHE A 26 -11.72 -4.60 -22.55
C PHE A 26 -10.85 -3.48 -22.00
N SER A 27 -10.08 -2.86 -22.90
CA SER A 27 -9.37 -1.61 -22.61
C SER A 27 -10.37 -0.46 -22.42
N ARG A 28 -10.11 0.39 -21.43
CA ARG A 28 -10.91 1.60 -21.16
C ARG A 28 -10.04 2.84 -21.34
N THR A 29 -10.66 3.91 -21.82
CA THR A 29 -9.99 5.21 -21.95
C THR A 29 -9.87 5.88 -20.58
N PRO A 30 -8.67 6.35 -20.19
CA PRO A 30 -8.50 7.12 -18.97
C PRO A 30 -9.34 8.39 -18.97
N GLU A 31 -9.89 8.73 -17.81
CA GLU A 31 -10.55 10.02 -17.58
C GLU A 31 -9.55 11.02 -17.00
N SER A 32 -9.76 12.30 -17.28
CA SER A 32 -8.92 13.37 -16.77
C SER A 32 -9.73 14.60 -16.38
N VAL A 33 -9.19 15.40 -15.47
CA VAL A 33 -9.75 16.69 -15.06
C VAL A 33 -8.70 17.79 -15.16
N ASP A 34 -9.12 18.99 -15.56
CA ASP A 34 -8.24 20.16 -15.59
C ASP A 34 -8.35 20.96 -14.28
N VAL A 35 -7.23 21.10 -13.58
CA VAL A 35 -7.12 21.86 -12.33
C VAL A 35 -5.91 22.77 -12.39
N GLY A 36 -6.13 24.08 -12.31
CA GLY A 36 -5.05 25.08 -12.33
C GLY A 36 -4.23 25.08 -13.62
N GLY A 37 -4.88 24.83 -14.77
CA GLY A 37 -4.22 24.75 -16.07
C GLY A 37 -3.37 23.49 -16.29
N ARG A 38 -3.55 22.47 -15.44
CA ARG A 38 -2.90 21.15 -15.58
C ARG A 38 -3.95 20.06 -15.68
N THR A 39 -3.74 19.13 -16.60
CA THR A 39 -4.58 17.95 -16.77
C THR A 39 -4.08 16.84 -15.86
N TRP A 40 -4.97 16.32 -15.01
CA TRP A 40 -4.69 15.26 -14.07
C TRP A 40 -5.50 14.01 -14.42
N PRO A 41 -4.90 12.81 -14.40
CA PRO A 41 -5.68 11.58 -14.50
C PRO A 41 -6.60 11.44 -13.28
N VAL A 42 -7.80 10.92 -13.51
CA VAL A 42 -8.76 10.62 -12.44
C VAL A 42 -9.27 9.21 -12.58
N THR A 43 -9.67 8.63 -11.44
CA THR A 43 -10.31 7.32 -11.41
C THR A 43 -11.77 7.48 -11.88
N PRO A 44 -12.21 6.76 -12.93
CA PRO A 44 -13.61 6.79 -13.35
C PRO A 44 -14.56 6.39 -12.24
N LYS A 45 -15.73 7.04 -12.18
CA LYS A 45 -16.73 6.85 -11.11
C LYS A 45 -17.11 5.39 -10.84
N PRO A 46 -17.32 4.53 -11.86
CA PRO A 46 -17.62 3.12 -11.62
C PRO A 46 -16.47 2.38 -10.93
N LEU A 47 -15.22 2.63 -11.36
CA LEU A 47 -14.04 2.02 -10.75
C LEU A 47 -13.83 2.52 -9.31
N GLU A 48 -14.00 3.82 -9.08
CA GLU A 48 -13.96 4.43 -7.75
C GLU A 48 -14.98 3.78 -6.80
N ALA A 49 -16.22 3.57 -7.26
CA ALA A 49 -17.27 2.93 -6.46
C ALA A 49 -16.95 1.45 -6.14
N ALA A 50 -16.42 0.69 -7.11
CA ALA A 50 -15.99 -0.68 -6.89
C ALA A 50 -14.83 -0.76 -5.87
N ILE A 51 -13.82 0.10 -6.01
CA ILE A 51 -12.71 0.21 -5.05
C ILE A 51 -13.24 0.53 -3.66
N GLY A 52 -14.15 1.51 -3.53
CA GLY A 52 -14.72 1.90 -2.24
C GLY A 52 -15.38 0.73 -1.50
N ARG A 53 -16.20 -0.06 -2.20
CA ARG A 53 -16.84 -1.26 -1.63
C ARG A 53 -15.81 -2.32 -1.22
N ILE A 54 -14.79 -2.56 -2.06
CA ILE A 54 -13.76 -3.57 -1.78
C ILE A 54 -12.87 -3.15 -0.61
N ASP A 55 -12.45 -1.87 -0.54
CA ASP A 55 -11.64 -1.34 0.57
C ASP A 55 -12.43 -1.40 1.88
N GLU A 56 -13.70 -0.97 1.89
CA GLU A 56 -14.54 -1.00 3.08
C GLU A 56 -14.74 -2.43 3.60
N ALA A 57 -15.15 -3.36 2.74
CA ALA A 57 -15.36 -4.76 3.14
C ALA A 57 -14.03 -5.43 3.51
N GLY A 58 -12.94 -5.12 2.81
CA GLY A 58 -11.59 -5.56 3.13
C GLY A 58 -11.16 -5.19 4.54
N ARG A 59 -11.38 -3.93 4.92
CA ARG A 59 -11.03 -3.38 6.24
C ARG A 59 -11.94 -3.86 7.37
N THR A 60 -13.18 -4.24 7.07
CA THR A 60 -14.18 -4.54 8.11
C THR A 60 -14.46 -6.03 8.23
N GLN A 61 -14.83 -6.69 7.13
CA GLN A 61 -15.33 -8.07 7.10
C GLN A 61 -14.23 -9.07 6.72
N HIS A 62 -13.24 -8.65 5.92
CA HIS A 62 -12.19 -9.51 5.40
C HIS A 62 -10.78 -9.14 5.90
N LYS A 63 -10.67 -8.68 7.16
CA LYS A 63 -9.43 -8.15 7.75
C LYS A 63 -8.21 -9.06 7.67
N SER A 64 -8.42 -10.38 7.75
CA SER A 64 -7.36 -11.38 7.67
C SER A 64 -6.89 -11.64 6.24
N SER A 65 -7.69 -11.27 5.24
CA SER A 65 -7.41 -11.51 3.82
C SER A 65 -6.98 -10.24 3.10
N TYR A 66 -7.50 -9.07 3.48
CA TYR A 66 -7.21 -7.82 2.82
C TYR A 66 -5.80 -7.30 3.13
N ALA A 67 -4.99 -7.00 2.11
CA ALA A 67 -3.65 -6.41 2.26
C ALA A 67 -3.57 -4.95 1.78
N GLY A 68 -4.31 -4.60 0.73
CA GLY A 68 -4.39 -3.22 0.24
C GLY A 68 -4.91 -3.13 -1.19
N ILE A 69 -5.04 -1.90 -1.69
CA ILE A 69 -5.45 -1.60 -3.07
C ILE A 69 -4.51 -0.56 -3.67
N GLU A 70 -4.18 -0.74 -4.93
CA GLU A 70 -3.50 0.22 -5.79
C GLU A 70 -4.36 0.54 -7.01
N VAL A 71 -4.30 1.78 -7.50
CA VAL A 71 -5.08 2.22 -8.66
C VAL A 71 -4.14 2.63 -9.78
N ASP A 72 -4.26 1.97 -10.92
CA ASP A 72 -3.58 2.34 -12.17
C ASP A 72 -4.57 3.15 -13.02
N GLN A 73 -4.52 4.47 -12.85
CA GLN A 73 -5.41 5.41 -13.53
C GLN A 73 -5.16 5.45 -15.05
N GLN A 74 -3.93 5.15 -15.50
CA GLN A 74 -3.55 5.13 -16.91
C GLN A 74 -4.11 3.91 -17.64
N ARG A 75 -4.27 2.78 -16.93
CA ARG A 75 -4.90 1.56 -17.47
C ARG A 75 -6.33 1.35 -17.01
N VAL A 76 -6.88 2.30 -16.24
CA VAL A 76 -8.25 2.27 -15.70
C VAL A 76 -8.55 0.93 -15.02
N ARG A 77 -7.71 0.58 -14.05
CA ARG A 77 -7.84 -0.67 -13.28
C ARG A 77 -7.40 -0.49 -11.84
N ALA A 78 -7.89 -1.36 -10.97
CA ALA A 78 -7.36 -1.49 -9.61
C ALA A 78 -6.62 -2.81 -9.45
N ILE A 79 -5.66 -2.84 -8.53
CA ILE A 79 -4.96 -4.03 -8.07
C ILE A 79 -5.31 -4.22 -6.59
N VAL A 80 -6.01 -5.29 -6.26
CA VAL A 80 -6.33 -5.70 -4.90
C VAL A 80 -5.30 -6.74 -4.46
N TYR A 81 -4.56 -6.43 -3.40
CA TYR A 81 -3.63 -7.36 -2.77
C TYR A 81 -4.34 -8.09 -1.65
N ARG A 82 -4.27 -9.43 -1.64
CA ARG A 82 -4.93 -10.24 -0.63
C ARG A 82 -4.20 -11.53 -0.27
N VAL A 83 -4.23 -11.88 1.01
CA VAL A 83 -3.95 -13.25 1.46
C VAL A 83 -5.09 -14.15 0.98
N PRO A 84 -4.82 -15.29 0.31
CA PRO A 84 -5.85 -16.15 -0.26
C PRO A 84 -7.06 -16.45 0.61
N SER A 85 -8.25 -16.20 0.05
CA SER A 85 -9.53 -16.41 0.71
C SER A 85 -10.66 -16.45 -0.30
N ALA A 86 -11.31 -17.60 -0.43
CA ALA A 86 -12.44 -17.78 -1.34
C ALA A 86 -13.59 -16.80 -1.03
N ALA A 87 -13.89 -16.58 0.25
CA ALA A 87 -14.94 -15.65 0.66
C ALA A 87 -14.65 -14.20 0.24
N PHE A 88 -13.39 -13.77 0.30
CA PHE A 88 -13.02 -12.42 -0.15
C PHE A 88 -12.97 -12.34 -1.68
N ASP A 89 -12.53 -13.41 -2.36
CA ASP A 89 -12.56 -13.49 -3.83
C ASP A 89 -13.98 -13.35 -4.37
N ASP A 90 -14.94 -14.08 -3.80
CA ASP A 90 -16.34 -14.01 -4.19
C ASP A 90 -16.93 -12.62 -3.94
N PHE A 91 -16.55 -11.97 -2.83
CA PHE A 91 -16.92 -10.60 -2.58
C PHE A 91 -16.38 -9.66 -3.66
N ILE A 92 -15.08 -9.76 -4.01
CA ILE A 92 -14.44 -8.92 -5.02
C ILE A 92 -15.14 -9.09 -6.37
N ARG A 93 -15.45 -10.32 -6.79
CA ARG A 93 -16.18 -10.58 -8.05
C ARG A 93 -17.52 -9.85 -8.08
N ASN A 94 -18.30 -9.95 -7.02
CA ASN A 94 -19.61 -9.30 -6.93
C ASN A 94 -19.49 -7.77 -6.86
N ALA A 95 -18.51 -7.26 -6.13
CA ALA A 95 -18.31 -5.82 -5.94
C ALA A 95 -17.71 -5.13 -7.17
N ALA A 96 -16.98 -5.86 -8.02
CA ALA A 96 -16.32 -5.31 -9.19
C ALA A 96 -17.29 -4.93 -10.32
N GLU A 97 -18.47 -5.54 -10.39
CA GLU A 97 -19.40 -5.36 -11.53
C GLU A 97 -18.64 -5.53 -12.87
N ASN A 98 -18.72 -4.55 -13.76
CA ASN A 98 -18.01 -4.53 -15.04
C ASN A 98 -16.66 -3.77 -14.99
N THR A 99 -16.09 -3.53 -13.80
CA THR A 99 -14.79 -2.83 -13.66
C THR A 99 -13.61 -3.79 -13.73
N CYS A 100 -12.45 -3.31 -14.19
CA CYS A 100 -11.24 -4.13 -14.25
C CYS A 100 -10.50 -4.12 -12.92
N ILE A 101 -10.51 -5.27 -12.23
CA ILE A 101 -9.84 -5.51 -10.97
C ILE A 101 -8.87 -6.67 -11.16
N PHE A 102 -7.60 -6.42 -10.89
CA PHE A 102 -6.57 -7.44 -10.74
C PHE A 102 -6.49 -7.82 -9.28
N VAL A 103 -6.54 -9.10 -8.97
CA VAL A 103 -6.31 -9.63 -7.64
C VAL A 103 -4.94 -10.28 -7.60
N ARG A 104 -4.13 -9.94 -6.61
CA ARG A 104 -2.78 -10.48 -6.42
C ARG A 104 -2.63 -11.05 -5.01
N ASP A 105 -1.87 -12.13 -4.93
CA ASP A 105 -1.53 -12.73 -3.65
C ASP A 105 -0.59 -11.83 -2.85
N ALA A 106 -0.92 -11.67 -1.58
CA ALA A 106 -0.08 -11.03 -0.57
C ALA A 106 0.36 -12.07 0.47
N ARG A 107 1.53 -11.86 1.06
CA ARG A 107 2.03 -12.73 2.12
C ARG A 107 1.38 -12.43 3.47
N TYR A 108 1.12 -11.16 3.74
CA TYR A 108 0.54 -10.68 4.99
C TYR A 108 -0.67 -9.79 4.73
N GLY A 109 -1.68 -9.91 5.58
CA GLY A 109 -2.83 -9.01 5.57
C GLY A 109 -2.50 -7.67 6.25
N MET A 110 -3.26 -6.63 5.91
CA MET A 110 -3.09 -5.28 6.45
C MET A 110 -3.22 -5.26 7.97
N HIS A 111 -4.16 -6.04 8.53
CA HIS A 111 -4.36 -6.11 9.97
C HIS A 111 -3.17 -6.75 10.71
N GLU A 112 -2.56 -7.77 10.11
CA GLU A 112 -1.35 -8.39 10.65
C GLU A 112 -0.17 -7.42 10.60
N LEU A 113 0.03 -6.73 9.47
CA LEU A 113 1.09 -5.73 9.35
C LEU A 113 0.88 -4.55 10.30
N ALA A 114 -0.35 -4.10 10.54
CA ALA A 114 -0.65 -3.08 11.53
C ALA A 114 -0.26 -3.51 12.95
N THR A 115 -0.52 -4.77 13.30
CA THR A 115 -0.12 -5.33 14.60
C THR A 115 1.40 -5.34 14.77
N TRP A 116 2.14 -5.71 13.72
CA TRP A 116 3.60 -5.63 13.73
C TRP A 116 4.13 -4.20 13.79
N HIS A 117 3.49 -3.27 13.08
CA HIS A 117 3.83 -1.86 13.09
C HIS A 117 3.71 -1.29 14.49
N ASP A 118 2.59 -1.53 15.17
CA ASP A 118 2.35 -1.01 16.52
C ASP A 118 3.36 -1.56 17.53
N ARG A 119 3.72 -2.84 17.39
CA ARG A 119 4.77 -3.47 18.20
C ARG A 119 6.14 -2.82 17.98
N LEU A 120 6.58 -2.65 16.73
CA LEU A 120 7.87 -2.01 16.44
C LEU A 120 7.89 -0.55 16.90
N ARG A 121 6.78 0.16 16.70
CA ARG A 121 6.62 1.55 17.14
C ARG A 121 6.75 1.68 18.66
N ALA A 122 6.17 0.76 19.42
CA ALA A 122 6.28 0.74 20.88
C ALA A 122 7.73 0.52 21.35
N ASP A 123 8.53 -0.21 20.57
CA ASP A 123 9.91 -0.55 20.90
C ASP A 123 10.93 0.50 20.42
N ILE A 124 10.52 1.55 19.69
CA ILE A 124 11.43 2.61 19.18
C ILE A 124 12.36 3.16 20.29
N PRO A 125 11.87 3.54 21.48
CA PRO A 125 12.76 4.07 22.53
C PRO A 125 13.82 3.06 22.99
N ALA A 126 13.49 1.77 23.01
CA ALA A 126 14.42 0.71 23.40
C ALA A 126 15.50 0.50 22.33
N TRP A 127 15.15 0.62 21.05
CA TRP A 127 16.13 0.57 19.95
C TRP A 127 17.04 1.79 19.94
N GLN A 128 16.49 2.98 20.16
CA GLN A 128 17.28 4.20 20.27
C GLN A 128 18.29 4.13 21.43
N ALA A 129 17.89 3.59 22.58
CA ALA A 129 18.79 3.36 23.72
C ALA A 129 19.92 2.35 23.42
N ARG A 130 19.74 1.49 22.39
CA ARG A 130 20.74 0.55 21.89
C ARG A 130 21.56 1.10 20.72
N GLY A 131 21.38 2.37 20.38
CA GLY A 131 22.10 3.04 19.28
C GLY A 131 21.55 2.74 17.90
N ILE A 132 20.35 2.17 17.77
CA ILE A 132 19.69 1.94 16.48
C ILE A 132 18.59 2.99 16.32
N PHE A 133 18.77 3.90 15.36
CA PHE A 133 17.79 4.93 15.05
C PHE A 133 16.81 4.44 13.98
N ILE A 134 15.51 4.45 14.28
CA ILE A 134 14.47 4.12 13.30
C ILE A 134 13.79 5.42 12.87
N SER A 135 14.01 5.81 11.62
CA SER A 135 13.43 7.02 11.01
C SER A 135 11.96 6.82 10.66
N THR A 136 11.62 5.69 10.04
CA THR A 136 10.28 5.39 9.55
C THR A 136 9.91 3.92 9.78
N ILE A 137 8.62 3.67 9.98
CA ILE A 137 8.02 2.33 9.95
C ILE A 137 6.77 2.45 9.09
N SER A 138 6.68 1.65 8.02
CA SER A 138 5.54 1.69 7.11
C SER A 138 5.13 0.28 6.69
N ALA A 139 3.82 0.01 6.64
CA ALA A 139 3.31 -1.22 6.05
C ALA A 139 3.16 -1.04 4.54
N ARG A 140 3.76 -1.94 3.76
CA ARG A 140 3.57 -1.93 2.31
C ARG A 140 2.14 -2.37 1.96
N HIS A 141 1.50 -1.62 1.06
CA HIS A 141 0.13 -1.88 0.61
C HIS A 141 0.00 -3.15 -0.23
N ASP A 142 1.12 -3.68 -0.74
CA ASP A 142 1.19 -4.97 -1.44
C ASP A 142 1.23 -6.18 -0.50
N GLY A 143 1.28 -5.95 0.83
CA GLY A 143 1.32 -6.99 1.85
C GLY A 143 2.60 -7.82 1.88
N VAL A 144 3.71 -7.30 1.30
CA VAL A 144 5.02 -7.97 1.35
C VAL A 144 5.65 -7.89 2.73
N GLY A 145 5.48 -6.77 3.44
CA GLY A 145 5.99 -6.59 4.80
C GLY A 145 5.99 -5.15 5.31
N LEU A 146 6.73 -4.94 6.40
CA LEU A 146 7.00 -3.64 7.00
C LEU A 146 8.36 -3.11 6.54
N GLU A 147 8.35 -1.91 5.98
CA GLU A 147 9.56 -1.14 5.72
C GLU A 147 9.99 -0.41 6.98
N ILE A 148 11.29 -0.52 7.27
CA ILE A 148 11.98 0.12 8.38
C ILE A 148 13.07 0.99 7.78
N GLY A 149 12.82 2.30 7.77
CA GLY A 149 13.81 3.29 7.39
C GLY A 149 14.75 3.57 8.54
N THR A 150 16.04 3.42 8.31
CA THR A 150 17.08 3.62 9.32
C THR A 150 18.41 3.98 8.66
N PRO A 151 19.24 4.84 9.27
CA PRO A 151 20.63 5.00 8.86
C PRO A 151 21.50 3.81 9.31
N ASP A 152 21.04 3.02 10.28
CA ASP A 152 21.80 1.93 10.93
C ASP A 152 21.43 0.55 10.34
N VAL A 153 21.28 0.46 9.02
CA VAL A 153 20.70 -0.70 8.30
C VAL A 153 21.35 -2.03 8.70
N ASP A 154 22.67 -2.08 8.77
CA ASP A 154 23.39 -3.33 9.07
C ASP A 154 23.14 -3.81 10.50
N GLN A 155 23.17 -2.89 11.47
CA GLN A 155 22.88 -3.20 12.88
C GLN A 155 21.42 -3.61 13.05
N ALA A 156 20.51 -2.89 12.38
CA ALA A 156 19.09 -3.19 12.42
C ALA A 156 18.78 -4.58 11.83
N ARG A 157 19.39 -4.92 10.68
CA ARG A 157 19.23 -6.21 10.00
C ARG A 157 19.77 -7.37 10.83
N GLU A 158 20.78 -7.15 11.67
CA GLU A 158 21.27 -8.16 12.60
C GLU A 158 20.38 -8.30 13.84
N GLN A 159 20.04 -7.18 14.49
CA GLN A 159 19.46 -7.20 15.83
C GLN A 159 17.93 -7.38 15.83
N LEU A 160 17.20 -6.72 14.93
CA LEU A 160 15.73 -6.78 14.93
C LEU A 160 15.21 -8.22 14.66
N PRO A 161 15.72 -8.98 13.68
CA PRO A 161 15.28 -10.37 13.48
C PRO A 161 15.60 -11.30 14.65
N ARG A 162 16.64 -11.01 15.46
CA ARG A 162 16.92 -11.77 16.69
C ARG A 162 15.86 -11.52 17.76
N GLN A 163 15.36 -10.28 17.87
CA GLN A 163 14.35 -9.91 18.87
C GLN A 163 12.93 -10.30 18.45
N TYR A 164 12.56 -10.08 17.18
CA TYR A 164 11.21 -10.34 16.67
C TYR A 164 11.04 -11.72 16.03
N GLY A 165 12.14 -12.43 15.81
CA GLY A 165 12.16 -13.74 15.16
C GLY A 165 12.21 -13.65 13.63
N ARG A 166 12.70 -14.73 13.00
CA ARG A 166 12.90 -14.82 11.54
C ARG A 166 11.60 -14.77 10.71
N LYS A 167 10.44 -14.89 11.35
CA LYS A 167 9.12 -14.78 10.71
C LYS A 167 8.59 -13.34 10.71
N ALA A 168 9.24 -12.42 11.42
CA ALA A 168 8.83 -11.02 11.41
C ALA A 168 8.97 -10.44 9.99
N PRO A 169 7.96 -9.69 9.49
CA PRO A 169 7.90 -9.23 8.11
C PRO A 169 8.77 -7.98 7.88
N LEU A 170 10.05 -8.03 8.24
CA LEU A 170 10.91 -6.84 8.26
C LEU A 170 11.65 -6.65 6.94
N ILE A 171 11.57 -5.43 6.39
CA ILE A 171 12.27 -4.97 5.19
C ILE A 171 13.05 -3.72 5.61
N PHE A 172 14.36 -3.71 5.40
CA PHE A 172 15.21 -2.60 5.82
C PHE A 172 15.56 -1.71 4.63
N ILE A 173 15.29 -0.42 4.75
CA ILE A 173 15.65 0.60 3.77
C ILE A 173 16.60 1.61 4.42
N GLU A 174 17.60 2.06 3.67
CA GLU A 174 18.49 3.11 4.14
C GLU A 174 17.74 4.44 4.06
N GLU A 175 17.54 5.07 5.22
CA GLU A 175 16.85 6.35 5.32
C GLU A 175 17.51 7.20 6.40
N GLY A 176 17.94 8.40 6.02
CA GLY A 176 18.52 9.37 6.95
C GLY A 176 17.52 9.84 8.01
N PRO A 177 17.98 10.54 9.06
CA PRO A 177 17.08 11.10 10.06
C PRO A 177 16.10 12.08 9.42
N VAL A 178 14.81 11.94 9.76
CA VAL A 178 13.79 12.93 9.39
C VAL A 178 14.11 14.23 10.14
N MET A 179 14.68 15.19 9.43
CA MET A 179 14.96 16.52 9.97
C MET A 179 13.69 17.37 9.90
N PRO A 180 13.13 17.86 11.02
CA PRO A 180 12.08 18.84 10.98
C PRO A 180 12.59 20.08 10.23
N LEU A 181 11.79 20.60 9.29
CA LEU A 181 12.06 21.92 8.73
C LEU A 181 12.09 22.90 9.91
N ALA A 182 13.26 23.47 10.20
CA ALA A 182 13.40 24.50 11.21
C ALA A 182 12.39 25.60 10.87
N GLY A 183 11.40 25.80 11.74
CA GLY A 183 10.37 26.78 11.53
C GLY A 183 11.03 28.15 11.33
N THR A 184 11.06 28.63 10.09
CA THR A 184 11.26 30.06 9.84
C THR A 184 10.03 30.73 10.43
N GLY A 185 10.15 31.17 11.68
CA GLY A 185 9.18 32.07 12.27
C GLY A 185 8.98 33.23 11.30
N ILE A 186 7.79 33.34 10.73
CA ILE A 186 7.38 34.52 9.98
C ILE A 186 7.49 35.67 10.98
N PRO A 187 8.29 36.72 10.73
CA PRO A 187 8.28 37.90 11.58
C PRO A 187 6.88 38.50 11.54
N THR A 188 6.09 38.30 12.58
CA THR A 188 4.86 39.07 12.79
C THR A 188 5.27 40.52 12.93
N ALA A 189 4.85 41.35 11.97
CA ALA A 189 4.99 42.80 12.05
C ALA A 189 4.35 43.31 13.36
N PRO A 190 4.89 44.37 13.99
CA PRO A 190 4.27 44.95 15.18
C PRO A 190 2.84 45.43 14.87
N GLN A 191 1.88 45.07 15.72
CA GLN A 191 0.54 45.65 15.68
C GLN A 191 0.63 47.16 15.93
N PRO A 192 -0.02 48.01 15.12
CA PRO A 192 -0.16 49.42 15.44
C PRO A 192 -1.06 49.56 16.69
N GLY A 193 -0.49 50.16 17.73
CA GLY A 193 -1.22 50.51 18.96
C GLY A 193 -2.34 51.51 18.67
N GLY A 194 -3.48 51.29 19.31
CA GLY A 194 -4.56 52.26 19.47
C GLY A 194 -4.55 52.87 20.85
#